data_AF-A0AAW0MWS8-F1
#
_entry.id   AF-A0AAW0MWS8-F1
#
_cell.length_a   1.000
_cell.length_b   1.000
_cell.length_c   1.000
_cell.angle_alpha   90.00
_cell.angle_beta   90.00
_cell.angle_gamma   90.00
#
_symmetry.space_group_name_H-M   'P 1'
#
loop_
_entity.id
_entity.type
_entity.pdbx_description
1 polymer ?
#
loop_
_entity_poly.entity_id
_entity_poly.type
_entity_poly.pdbx_seq_one_letter_code
_entity_poly.pdbx_strand_id
1 'polypeptide(L)'
;MSASLERLVAQKKEAIEAVMDTLERGAEVLASAVAAGPLLRLALDNVQSKEVFYVKEQFVTVRKQLDHLSVQLHDIDAELQKAQLDAHYFSVEENIRNQFRKYMDILEAKPQFREVKTRLFLEHFSNTGGDKNLHVLYSSMMGTSLFGESVLEVVDR
;
A
#
# COMPACT_ATOMS: atom_id res chain seq x y z
N MET A 1 -9.05 -3.61 10.07
CA MET A 1 -7.99 -3.18 9.15
C MET A 1 -8.32 -1.92 8.37
N SER A 2 -9.59 -1.61 8.05
CA SER A 2 -9.93 -0.35 7.33
C SER A 2 -9.48 0.91 8.07
N ALA A 3 -9.65 0.97 9.40
CA ALA A 3 -9.31 2.14 10.20
C ALA A 3 -7.81 2.52 10.16
N SER A 4 -6.90 1.55 10.04
CA SER A 4 -5.46 1.82 9.94
C SER A 4 -5.09 2.38 8.56
N LEU A 5 -5.69 1.81 7.50
CA LEU A 5 -5.49 2.27 6.13
C LEU A 5 -6.09 3.66 5.93
N GLU A 6 -7.30 3.90 6.43
CA GLU A 6 -7.98 5.21 6.39
C GLU A 6 -7.16 6.30 7.09
N ARG A 7 -6.59 5.99 8.25
CA ARG A 7 -5.74 6.93 8.99
C ARG A 7 -4.43 7.24 8.26
N LEU A 8 -3.81 6.22 7.64
CA LEU A 8 -2.58 6.39 6.86
C LEU A 8 -2.85 7.23 5.61
N VAL A 9 -3.94 6.95 4.88
CA VAL A 9 -4.36 7.74 3.72
C VAL A 9 -4.67 9.19 4.12
N ALA A 10 -5.36 9.43 5.23
CA ALA A 10 -5.65 10.77 5.72
C ALA A 10 -4.38 11.55 6.06
N GLN A 11 -3.45 10.94 6.79
CA GLN A 11 -2.18 11.57 7.17
C GLN A 11 -1.32 11.90 5.94
N LYS A 12 -1.31 11.02 4.93
CA LYS A 12 -0.57 11.25 3.69
C LYS A 12 -1.24 12.31 2.81
N LYS A 13 -2.57 12.39 2.80
CA LYS A 13 -3.33 13.45 2.12
C LYS A 13 -3.01 14.84 2.67
N GLU A 14 -2.99 14.99 4.00
CA GLU A 14 -2.60 16.27 4.64
C GLU A 14 -1.18 16.69 4.24
N ALA A 15 -0.25 15.73 4.15
CA ALA A 15 1.12 16.01 3.70
C ALA A 15 1.17 16.47 2.22
N ILE A 16 0.35 15.87 1.35
CA ILE A 16 0.24 16.27 -0.07
C ILE A 16 -0.32 17.69 -0.18
N GLU A 17 -1.39 18.01 0.56
CA GLU A 17 -2.03 19.33 0.55
C GLU A 17 -1.06 20.41 1.03
N ALA A 18 -0.33 20.17 2.13
CA ALA A 18 0.67 21.12 2.63
C ALA A 18 1.80 21.40 1.62
N VAL A 19 2.17 20.42 0.79
CA VAL A 19 3.17 20.59 -0.27
C VAL A 19 2.59 21.35 -1.47
N MET A 20 1.34 21.08 -1.87
CA MET A 20 0.66 21.82 -2.93
C MET A 20 0.57 23.31 -2.62
N ASP A 21 0.26 23.67 -1.36
CA ASP A 21 0.24 25.05 -0.90
C ASP A 21 1.60 25.75 -1.05
N THR A 22 2.71 25.03 -0.79
CA THR A 22 4.06 25.59 -0.96
C THR A 22 4.48 25.73 -2.43
N LEU A 23 4.01 24.84 -3.31
CA LEU A 23 4.20 24.93 -4.76
C LEU A 23 3.46 26.13 -5.34
N GLU A 24 2.22 26.35 -4.91
CA GLU A 24 1.41 27.50 -5.33
C GLU A 24 2.08 28.81 -4.94
N ARG A 25 2.51 28.94 -3.69
CA ARG A 25 3.27 30.11 -3.22
C ARG A 25 4.58 30.33 -3.97
N GLY A 26 5.31 29.26 -4.30
CA GLY A 26 6.53 29.34 -5.10
C GLY A 26 6.28 29.81 -6.55
N ALA A 27 5.19 29.35 -7.16
CA ALA A 27 4.79 29.73 -8.51
C ALA A 27 4.33 31.19 -8.60
N GLU A 28 3.59 31.69 -7.60
CA GLU A 28 3.18 33.10 -7.53
C GLU A 28 4.37 34.06 -7.49
N VAL A 29 5.41 33.73 -6.72
CA VAL A 29 6.63 34.56 -6.65
C VAL A 29 7.37 34.58 -7.99
N LEU A 30 7.43 33.45 -8.71
CA LEU A 30 8.00 33.39 -10.06
C LEU A 30 7.19 34.20 -11.08
N ALA A 31 5.86 34.13 -11.03
CA ALA A 31 4.99 34.92 -11.91
C ALA A 31 5.19 36.43 -11.72
N SER A 32 5.35 36.88 -10.48
CA SER A 32 5.65 38.29 -10.17
C SER A 32 7.03 38.74 -10.69
N ALA A 33 8.02 37.85 -10.68
CA ALA A 33 9.34 38.12 -11.26
C ALA A 33 9.27 38.25 -12.79
N VAL A 34 8.53 37.38 -13.49
CA VAL A 34 8.41 37.42 -14.96
C VAL A 34 7.71 38.71 -15.44
N ALA A 35 6.78 39.27 -14.66
CA ALA A 35 6.14 40.54 -14.95
C ALA A 35 7.10 41.76 -14.88
N ALA A 36 8.27 41.62 -14.24
CA ALA A 36 9.32 42.64 -14.15
C ALA A 36 10.44 42.48 -15.22
N GLY A 37 10.20 41.70 -16.27
CA GLY A 37 11.17 41.23 -17.28
C GLY A 37 12.23 42.22 -17.80
N PRO A 38 11.93 43.51 -18.06
CA PRO A 38 12.95 44.46 -18.51
C PRO A 38 13.99 44.84 -17.44
N LEU A 39 13.62 44.84 -16.15
CA LEU A 39 14.54 45.14 -15.04
C LEU A 39 15.40 43.94 -14.66
N LEU A 40 14.88 42.72 -14.80
CA LEU A 40 15.62 41.48 -14.56
C LEU A 40 16.70 41.19 -15.60
N ARG A 41 16.51 41.59 -16.87
CA ARG A 41 17.56 41.43 -17.90
C ARG A 41 18.83 42.22 -17.61
N LEU A 42 18.72 43.37 -16.95
CA LEU A 42 19.85 44.17 -16.47
C LEU A 42 20.53 43.58 -15.22
N ALA A 43 19.80 42.79 -14.43
CA ALA A 43 20.34 42.09 -13.25
C ALA A 43 20.91 40.70 -13.60
N LEU A 44 20.45 40.05 -14.67
CA LEU A 44 20.91 38.73 -15.13
C LEU A 44 22.31 38.75 -15.75
N ASP A 45 22.83 39.90 -16.17
CA ASP A 45 24.27 40.08 -16.46
C ASP A 45 25.14 39.95 -15.19
N ASN A 46 24.50 39.93 -14.01
CA ASN A 46 25.13 39.63 -12.73
C ASN A 46 24.63 38.26 -12.22
N VAL A 47 25.36 37.19 -12.54
CA VAL A 47 25.11 35.79 -12.10
C VAL A 47 25.09 35.63 -10.55
N GLN A 48 25.30 36.72 -9.80
CA GLN A 48 25.21 36.82 -8.34
C GLN A 48 24.00 37.62 -7.82
N SER A 49 22.94 37.81 -8.61
CA SER A 49 21.73 38.51 -8.14
C SER A 49 21.02 37.70 -7.04
N LYS A 50 20.50 38.38 -6.01
CA LYS A 50 19.80 37.74 -4.87
C LYS A 50 18.55 36.98 -5.32
N GLU A 51 17.91 37.46 -6.38
CA GLU A 51 16.73 36.88 -7.00
C GLU A 51 17.04 35.52 -7.63
N VAL A 52 18.19 35.39 -8.31
CA VAL A 52 18.64 34.10 -8.89
C VAL A 52 18.94 33.08 -7.78
N PHE A 53 19.55 33.52 -6.68
CA PHE A 53 19.77 32.66 -5.50
C PHE A 53 18.44 32.23 -4.86
N TYR A 54 17.51 33.16 -4.66
CA TYR A 54 16.20 32.87 -4.09
C TYR A 54 15.42 31.86 -4.92
N VAL A 55 15.34 32.05 -6.25
CA VAL A 55 14.67 31.12 -7.15
C VAL A 55 15.32 29.74 -7.10
N LYS A 56 16.65 29.66 -7.07
CA LYS A 56 17.38 28.40 -6.92
C LYS A 56 17.04 27.69 -5.61
N GLU A 57 16.92 28.42 -4.50
CA GLU A 57 16.51 27.84 -3.21
C GLU A 57 15.07 27.34 -3.23
N GLN A 58 14.15 28.04 -3.90
CA GLN A 58 12.76 27.58 -4.07
C GLN A 58 12.71 26.29 -4.90
N PHE A 59 13.46 26.17 -6.00
CA PHE A 59 13.53 24.93 -6.78
C PHE A 59 14.11 23.76 -5.97
N VAL A 60 15.13 24.01 -5.15
CA VAL A 60 15.68 22.98 -4.25
C VAL A 60 14.65 22.55 -3.21
N THR A 61 13.82 23.48 -2.72
CA THR A 61 12.75 23.21 -1.76
C THR A 61 11.67 22.33 -2.40
N VAL A 62 11.19 22.71 -3.58
CA VAL A 62 10.23 21.91 -4.36
C VAL A 62 10.77 20.51 -4.64
N ARG A 63 12.03 20.39 -5.07
CA ARG A 63 12.66 19.07 -5.32
C ARG A 63 12.65 18.20 -4.06
N LYS A 64 13.06 18.74 -2.91
CA LYS A 64 13.05 17.99 -1.64
C LYS A 64 11.66 17.51 -1.25
N GLN A 65 10.63 18.31 -1.52
CA GLN A 65 9.25 17.91 -1.26
C GLN A 65 8.78 16.83 -2.22
N LEU A 66 9.13 16.91 -3.51
CA LEU A 66 8.86 15.85 -4.48
C LEU A 66 9.57 14.54 -4.13
N ASP A 67 10.82 14.61 -3.67
CA ASP A 67 11.56 13.46 -3.17
C ASP A 67 10.84 12.82 -1.97
N HIS A 68 10.33 13.64 -1.05
CA HIS A 68 9.54 13.17 0.09
C HIS A 68 8.22 12.51 -0.36
N LEU A 69 7.48 13.13 -1.28
CA LEU A 69 6.25 12.57 -1.85
C LEU A 69 6.50 11.23 -2.55
N SER A 70 7.62 11.11 -3.28
CA SER A 70 7.97 9.85 -3.94
C SER A 70 8.18 8.72 -2.94
N VAL A 71 8.85 8.99 -1.81
CA VAL A 71 9.00 8.00 -0.73
C VAL A 71 7.65 7.66 -0.12
N GLN A 72 6.82 8.67 0.15
CA GLN A 72 5.49 8.45 0.72
C GLN A 72 4.57 7.63 -0.18
N LEU A 73 4.63 7.84 -1.50
CA LEU A 73 3.86 7.05 -2.47
C LEU A 73 4.34 5.60 -2.51
N HIS A 74 5.64 5.36 -2.41
CA HIS A 74 6.20 4.02 -2.33
C HIS A 74 5.70 3.27 -1.08
N ASP A 75 5.65 3.93 0.09
CA ASP A 75 5.09 3.33 1.30
C ASP A 75 3.61 2.95 1.13
N ILE A 76 2.82 3.83 0.50
CA ILE A 76 1.39 3.59 0.26
C ILE A 76 1.19 2.40 -0.67
N ASP A 77 1.98 2.31 -1.74
CA ASP A 77 1.92 1.20 -2.68
C ASP A 77 2.25 -0.13 -1.98
N ALA A 78 3.30 -0.16 -1.16
CA ALA A 78 3.67 -1.35 -0.39
C ALA A 78 2.55 -1.83 0.56
N GLU A 79 1.92 -0.91 1.29
CA GLU A 79 0.78 -1.24 2.17
C GLU A 79 -0.45 -1.68 1.38
N LEU A 80 -0.70 -1.08 0.22
CA LEU A 80 -1.80 -1.48 -0.66
C LEU A 80 -1.60 -2.91 -1.19
N GLN A 81 -0.38 -3.27 -1.60
CA GLN A 81 -0.05 -4.64 -2.02
C GLN A 81 -0.30 -5.65 -0.90
N LYS A 82 0.14 -5.36 0.33
CA LYS A 82 -0.10 -6.21 1.51
C LYS A 82 -1.61 -6.38 1.77
N ALA A 83 -2.36 -5.28 1.76
CA ALA A 83 -3.81 -5.33 1.95
C ALA A 83 -4.56 -6.09 0.83
N GLN A 84 -4.08 -6.01 -0.41
CA GLN A 84 -4.64 -6.78 -1.53
C GLN A 84 -4.39 -8.28 -1.36
N LEU A 85 -3.19 -8.68 -0.94
CA LEU A 85 -2.89 -10.07 -0.63
C LEU A 85 -3.78 -10.60 0.50
N ASP A 86 -3.91 -9.83 1.59
CA ASP A 86 -4.80 -10.18 2.70
C ASP A 86 -6.23 -10.40 2.20
N ALA A 87 -6.77 -9.46 1.43
CA ALA A 87 -8.12 -9.58 0.88
C ALA A 87 -8.28 -10.78 -0.05
N HIS A 88 -7.28 -11.06 -0.89
CA HIS A 88 -7.31 -12.14 -1.86
C HIS A 88 -7.28 -13.52 -1.19
N TYR A 89 -6.42 -13.69 -0.17
CA TYR A 89 -6.20 -14.98 0.49
C TYR A 89 -7.02 -15.19 1.76
N PHE A 90 -7.76 -14.17 2.24
CA PHE A 90 -8.58 -14.26 3.45
C PHE A 90 -9.49 -15.48 3.48
N SER A 91 -10.22 -15.74 2.39
CA SER A 91 -11.18 -16.85 2.35
C SER A 91 -10.48 -18.21 2.38
N VAL A 92 -9.33 -18.33 1.70
CA VAL A 92 -8.50 -19.54 1.67
C VAL A 92 -7.96 -19.85 3.06
N GLU A 93 -7.40 -18.85 3.74
CA GLU A 93 -6.88 -18.98 5.10
C GLU A 93 -7.98 -19.37 6.09
N GLU A 94 -9.13 -18.67 6.07
CA GLU A 94 -10.23 -18.95 6.99
C GLU A 94 -10.82 -20.35 6.76
N ASN A 95 -10.93 -20.79 5.51
CA ASN A 95 -11.37 -22.14 5.19
C ASN A 95 -10.42 -23.19 5.80
N ILE A 96 -9.11 -23.03 5.64
CA ILE A 96 -8.12 -23.95 6.22
C ILE A 96 -8.20 -23.96 7.75
N ARG A 97 -8.24 -22.79 8.38
CA ARG A 97 -8.39 -22.68 9.85
C ARG A 97 -9.66 -23.34 10.36
N ASN A 98 -10.78 -23.15 9.66
CA ASN A 98 -12.05 -23.75 10.04
C ASN A 98 -12.08 -25.27 9.82
N GLN A 99 -11.47 -25.76 8.74
CA GLN A 99 -11.29 -27.20 8.50
C GLN A 99 -10.48 -27.82 9.64
N PHE A 100 -9.36 -27.21 10.04
CA PHE A 100 -8.56 -27.68 11.17
C PHE A 100 -9.37 -27.71 12.47
N ARG A 101 -10.11 -26.64 12.79
CA ARG A 101 -10.98 -26.56 13.97
C ARG A 101 -12.02 -27.68 14.01
N LYS A 102 -12.72 -27.91 12.90
CA LYS A 102 -13.73 -28.97 12.78
C LYS A 102 -13.13 -30.37 12.83
N TYR A 103 -11.89 -30.54 12.38
CA TYR A 103 -11.18 -31.81 12.52
C TYR A 103 -10.85 -32.09 14.00
N MET A 104 -10.34 -31.09 14.73
CA MET A 104 -10.11 -31.21 16.18
C MET A 104 -11.41 -31.55 16.93
N ASP A 105 -12.52 -30.92 16.56
CA ASP A 105 -13.85 -31.21 17.10
C ASP A 105 -14.25 -32.69 16.97
N ILE A 106 -13.81 -33.40 15.91
CA ILE A 106 -14.06 -34.83 15.72
C ILE A 106 -13.19 -35.65 16.68
N LEU A 107 -11.91 -35.31 16.80
CA LEU A 107 -10.97 -36.03 17.67
C LEU A 107 -11.41 -35.98 19.13
N GLU A 108 -11.88 -34.82 19.58
CA GLU A 108 -12.33 -34.55 20.94
C GLU A 108 -13.75 -35.05 21.22
N ALA A 109 -14.51 -35.47 20.19
CA ALA A 109 -15.89 -35.91 20.37
C ALA A 109 -16.00 -37.27 21.06
N LYS A 110 -17.02 -37.38 21.92
CA LYS A 110 -17.49 -38.68 22.45
C LYS A 110 -17.85 -39.62 21.30
N PRO A 111 -17.65 -40.95 21.44
CA PRO A 111 -17.87 -41.92 20.36
C PRO A 111 -19.22 -41.78 19.65
N GLN A 112 -20.30 -41.54 20.40
CA GLN A 112 -21.66 -41.37 19.85
C GLN A 112 -21.86 -40.16 18.92
N PHE A 113 -20.97 -39.17 18.96
CA PHE A 113 -21.06 -37.95 18.14
C PHE A 113 -20.05 -37.90 17.00
N ARG A 114 -19.07 -38.82 16.98
CA ARG A 114 -17.99 -38.79 15.98
C ARG A 114 -18.52 -38.89 14.56
N GLU A 115 -19.41 -39.84 14.29
CA GLU A 115 -19.97 -40.05 12.96
C GLU A 115 -20.69 -38.80 12.42
N VAL A 116 -21.54 -38.19 13.26
CA VAL A 116 -22.27 -36.96 12.88
C VAL A 116 -21.30 -35.81 12.62
N LYS A 117 -20.30 -35.61 13.48
CA LYS A 117 -19.29 -34.56 13.27
C LYS A 117 -18.44 -34.80 12.02
N THR A 118 -18.06 -36.04 11.74
CA THR A 118 -17.32 -36.41 10.52
C THR A 118 -18.14 -36.09 9.28
N ARG A 119 -19.43 -36.42 9.25
CA ARG A 119 -20.32 -36.07 8.14
C ARG A 119 -20.40 -34.56 7.91
N LEU A 120 -20.60 -33.79 8.99
CA LEU A 120 -20.65 -32.32 8.92
C LEU A 120 -19.31 -31.71 8.47
N PHE A 121 -18.19 -32.30 8.87
CA PHE A 121 -16.87 -31.90 8.39
C PHE A 121 -16.73 -32.14 6.89
N LEU A 122 -17.07 -33.34 6.40
CA LEU A 122 -16.95 -33.69 4.98
C LEU A 122 -17.83 -32.81 4.09
N GLU A 123 -19.07 -32.56 4.52
CA GLU A 123 -19.98 -31.65 3.84
C GLU A 123 -19.39 -30.23 3.76
N HIS A 124 -18.89 -29.71 4.89
CA HIS A 124 -18.28 -28.38 4.92
C HIS A 124 -16.98 -28.31 4.12
N PHE A 125 -16.14 -29.35 4.18
CA PHE A 125 -14.90 -29.45 3.42
C PHE A 125 -15.19 -29.36 1.91
N SER A 126 -16.14 -30.15 1.42
CA SER A 126 -16.56 -30.09 0.02
C SER A 126 -17.12 -28.72 -0.37
N ASN A 127 -18.00 -28.14 0.47
CA ASN A 127 -18.65 -26.86 0.20
C ASN A 127 -17.70 -25.66 0.24
N THR A 128 -16.55 -25.77 0.91
CA THR A 128 -15.53 -24.71 1.00
C THR A 128 -14.37 -24.90 0.03
N GLY A 129 -14.51 -25.76 -0.98
CA GLY A 129 -13.49 -25.96 -2.01
C GLY A 129 -12.45 -27.04 -1.69
N GLY A 130 -12.62 -27.76 -0.58
CA GLY A 130 -11.82 -28.92 -0.22
C GLY A 130 -10.33 -28.63 -0.12
N ASP A 131 -9.55 -29.47 -0.80
CA ASP A 131 -8.09 -29.43 -0.88
C ASP A 131 -7.56 -28.28 -1.74
N LYS A 132 -8.39 -27.67 -2.59
CA LYS A 132 -8.00 -26.52 -3.41
C LYS A 132 -7.44 -25.37 -2.58
N ASN A 133 -7.98 -25.14 -1.38
CA ASN A 133 -7.47 -24.09 -0.49
C ASN A 133 -5.98 -24.31 -0.15
N LEU A 134 -5.57 -25.55 0.12
CA LEU A 134 -4.18 -25.89 0.41
C LEU A 134 -3.29 -25.70 -0.82
N HIS A 135 -3.77 -26.10 -1.99
CA HIS A 135 -3.05 -25.89 -3.24
C HIS A 135 -2.87 -24.41 -3.57
N VAL A 136 -3.92 -23.60 -3.40
CA VAL A 136 -3.84 -22.14 -3.59
C VAL A 136 -2.82 -21.54 -2.64
N LEU A 137 -2.92 -21.82 -1.33
CA LEU A 137 -1.97 -21.30 -0.36
C LEU A 137 -0.52 -21.71 -0.69
N TYR A 138 -0.29 -22.98 -1.02
CA TYR A 138 1.03 -23.48 -1.40
C TYR A 138 1.56 -22.77 -2.65
N SER A 139 0.78 -22.71 -3.72
CA SER A 139 1.20 -22.11 -4.98
C SER A 139 1.50 -20.62 -4.83
N SER A 140 0.72 -19.93 -4.01
CA SER A 140 0.91 -18.50 -3.72
C SER A 140 2.13 -18.21 -2.85
N MET A 141 2.44 -19.05 -1.87
CA MET A 141 3.67 -18.92 -1.09
C MET A 141 4.92 -19.25 -1.90
N MET A 142 4.83 -20.22 -2.82
CA MET A 142 5.96 -20.67 -3.64
C MET A 142 6.13 -19.85 -4.94
N GLY A 143 5.29 -18.85 -5.19
CA GLY A 143 5.34 -18.07 -6.43
C GLY A 143 5.05 -18.88 -7.71
N THR A 144 4.34 -20.00 -7.59
CA THR A 144 3.97 -20.88 -8.72
C THR A 144 2.54 -20.63 -9.22
N SER A 145 1.86 -19.63 -8.65
CA SER A 145 0.54 -19.21 -9.14
C SER A 145 0.66 -18.55 -10.52
N LEU A 146 -0.36 -18.69 -11.36
CA LEU A 146 -0.34 -18.19 -12.75
C LEU A 146 -0.25 -16.65 -12.84
N PHE A 147 -0.61 -15.94 -11.76
CA PHE A 147 -0.68 -14.48 -11.72
C PHE A 147 -0.34 -13.97 -10.32
N GLY A 148 0.65 -13.08 -10.22
CA GLY A 148 1.05 -12.42 -8.97
C GLY A 148 2.46 -12.77 -8.50
N GLU A 149 3.07 -11.84 -7.77
CA GLU A 149 4.34 -12.08 -7.06
C GLU A 149 4.13 -13.08 -5.92
N SER A 150 5.21 -13.71 -5.44
CA SER A 150 5.13 -14.58 -4.28
C SER A 150 4.64 -13.79 -3.05
N VAL A 151 3.74 -14.38 -2.26
CA VAL A 151 3.29 -13.76 -0.99
C VAL A 151 4.49 -13.44 -0.10
N LEU A 152 5.51 -14.32 -0.08
CA LEU A 152 6.71 -14.12 0.72
C LEU A 152 7.51 -12.90 0.24
N GLU A 153 7.63 -12.71 -1.08
CA GLU A 153 8.36 -11.58 -1.66
C GLU A 153 7.69 -10.24 -1.37
N VAL A 154 6.36 -10.18 -1.34
CA VAL A 154 5.62 -8.95 -1.04
C VAL A 154 5.65 -8.61 0.45
N VAL A 155 5.65 -9.63 1.33
CA VAL A 155 5.67 -9.42 2.78
C VAL A 155 7.08 -9.10 3.30
N ASP A 156 8.13 -9.69 2.72
CA ASP A 156 9.53 -9.45 3.11
C ASP A 156 10.14 -8.15 2.53
N ARG A 157 9.42 -7.44 1.65
CA ARG A 157 9.76 -6.08 1.20
C ARG A 157 9.42 -5.02 2.25
#